data_AF-A0A9W5IXD3-F1
#
_entry.id   AF-A0A9W5IXD3-F1
#
_cell.length_a   1.000
_cell.length_b   1.000
_cell.length_c   1.000
_cell.angle_alpha   90.00
_cell.angle_beta   90.00
_cell.angle_gamma   90.00
#
_symmetry.space_group_name_H-M   'P 1'
#
loop_
_entity.id
_entity.type
_entity.pdbx_description
1 polymer ?
#
loop_
_entity_poly.entity_id
_entity_poly.type
_entity_poly.pdbx_seq_one_letter_code
_entity_poly.pdbx_strand_id
1 'polypeptide(L)'
;MNYYFRYGLHSGREMVCVLDEDKLKAMWSDEYADRNVYRDLSVTFDVDRYIRLHGILKTLEQQDRNFGKLEMSAVVDSESASDTHKIRGNSIGIYWKGIWEMAVKWWDDWSQSDFGIDLIFPPEFYADPAAWIEHEIAVKGIKSDITVDEKGDGNE
;
A
#
# COMPACT_ATOMS: atom_id res chain seq x y z
N MET A 1 -0.96 -3.02 12.32
CA MET A 1 -0.52 -2.25 11.15
C MET A 1 -0.63 -0.80 11.54
N ASN A 2 0.47 -0.07 11.45
CA ASN A 2 0.46 1.38 11.59
C ASN A 2 0.32 2.00 10.21
N TYR A 3 -0.20 3.22 10.12
CA TYR A 3 -0.24 3.95 8.87
C TYR A 3 -0.24 5.47 9.09
N TYR A 4 0.12 6.20 8.05
CA TYR A 4 0.02 7.65 7.99
C TYR A 4 -0.23 8.10 6.55
N PHE A 5 -0.61 9.37 6.39
CA PHE A 5 -0.81 9.99 5.08
C PHE A 5 0.32 10.96 4.77
N ARG A 6 0.68 11.08 3.50
CA ARG A 6 1.62 12.09 2.99
C ARG A 6 1.20 12.61 1.62
N TYR A 7 1.86 13.65 1.14
CA TYR A 7 1.79 14.05 -0.27
C TYR A 7 2.91 13.36 -1.07
N GLY A 8 2.54 12.66 -2.13
CA GLY A 8 3.49 12.04 -3.06
C GLY A 8 4.10 13.03 -4.06
N LEU A 9 5.03 12.52 -4.90
CA LEU A 9 5.78 13.29 -5.92
C LEU A 9 4.91 14.06 -6.94
N HIS A 10 3.63 13.70 -7.09
CA HIS A 10 2.69 14.36 -8.00
C HIS A 10 1.55 15.10 -7.26
N SER A 11 1.77 15.50 -6.00
CA SER A 11 0.79 16.16 -5.13
C SER A 11 -0.48 15.34 -4.84
N GLY A 12 -0.50 14.06 -5.21
CA GLY A 12 -1.54 13.12 -4.82
C GLY A 12 -1.40 12.72 -3.35
N ARG A 13 -2.52 12.40 -2.70
CA ARG A 13 -2.51 11.92 -1.32
C ARG A 13 -2.12 10.45 -1.32
N GLU A 14 -1.10 10.11 -0.55
CA GLU A 14 -0.62 8.74 -0.39
C GLU A 14 -0.88 8.25 1.04
N MET A 15 -1.23 6.97 1.15
CA MET A 15 -1.24 6.26 2.42
C MET A 15 -0.01 5.36 2.48
N VAL A 16 0.74 5.45 3.57
CA VAL A 16 1.87 4.58 3.86
C VAL A 16 1.47 3.65 5.00
N CYS A 17 1.34 2.37 4.70
CA CYS A 17 1.11 1.30 5.67
C CYS A 17 2.45 0.72 6.10
N VAL A 18 2.72 0.69 7.39
CA VAL A 18 3.94 0.13 7.97
C VAL A 18 3.60 -1.17 8.69
N LEU A 19 4.31 -2.23 8.28
CA LEU A 19 4.16 -3.58 8.78
C LEU A 19 5.40 -3.95 9.60
N ASP A 20 5.18 -4.22 10.88
CA ASP A 20 6.20 -4.77 11.78
C ASP A 20 6.32 -6.29 11.61
N GLU A 21 7.37 -6.86 12.20
CA GLU A 21 7.71 -8.29 12.11
C GLU A 21 6.53 -9.21 12.48
N ASP A 22 5.70 -8.82 13.45
CA ASP A 22 4.52 -9.59 13.85
C ASP A 22 3.45 -9.63 12.75
N LYS A 23 3.28 -8.52 12.01
CA LYS A 23 2.37 -8.48 10.86
C LYS A 23 2.90 -9.27 9.67
N LEU A 24 4.22 -9.36 9.50
CA LEU A 24 4.84 -10.10 8.40
C LEU A 24 4.71 -11.63 8.53
N LYS A 25 4.30 -12.16 9.69
CA LYS A 25 4.04 -13.60 9.86
C LYS A 25 2.97 -14.15 8.90
N ALA A 26 2.06 -13.30 8.45
CA ALA A 26 1.01 -13.65 7.48
C ALA A 26 1.48 -13.57 6.02
N MET A 27 2.72 -13.14 5.77
CA MET A 27 3.27 -13.07 4.43
C MET A 27 3.32 -14.46 3.80
N TRP A 28 2.85 -14.54 2.57
CA TRP A 28 3.00 -15.72 1.72
C TRP A 28 4.06 -15.46 0.67
N SER A 29 4.63 -16.54 0.15
CA SER A 29 5.56 -16.52 -0.96
C SER A 29 5.37 -17.79 -1.78
N ASP A 30 5.96 -17.84 -2.96
CA ASP A 30 6.15 -19.12 -3.65
C ASP A 30 6.97 -20.08 -2.78
N GLU A 31 6.82 -21.38 -3.05
CA GLU A 31 7.23 -22.51 -2.20
C GLU A 31 8.72 -22.51 -1.79
N TYR A 32 9.58 -21.81 -2.55
CA TYR A 32 11.04 -21.83 -2.39
C TYR A 32 11.64 -20.55 -1.82
N ALA A 33 10.83 -19.54 -1.49
CA ALA A 33 11.35 -18.25 -1.04
C ALA A 33 11.48 -18.18 0.49
N ASP A 34 12.61 -17.65 0.98
CA ASP A 34 12.76 -17.35 2.40
C ASP A 34 12.04 -16.05 2.75
N ARG A 35 11.00 -16.16 3.58
CA ARG A 35 10.20 -15.02 4.04
C ARG A 35 10.91 -14.17 5.08
N ASN A 36 11.93 -14.69 5.77
CA ASN A 36 12.63 -13.96 6.83
C ASN A 36 13.58 -12.86 6.30
N VAL A 37 13.71 -12.77 4.97
CA VAL A 37 14.44 -11.69 4.29
C VAL A 37 13.81 -10.34 4.60
N TYR A 38 12.48 -10.27 4.69
CA TYR A 38 11.75 -9.05 5.01
C TYR A 38 11.38 -9.06 6.50
N ARG A 39 11.98 -8.16 7.28
CA ARG A 39 11.65 -7.97 8.72
C ARG A 39 10.87 -6.69 8.98
N ASP A 40 10.82 -5.81 7.99
CA ASP A 40 9.98 -4.63 7.92
C ASP A 40 9.47 -4.47 6.49
N LEU A 41 8.25 -3.98 6.35
CA LEU A 41 7.73 -3.54 5.06
C LEU A 41 6.97 -2.24 5.22
N SER A 42 7.15 -1.33 4.27
CA SER A 42 6.23 -0.23 4.04
C SER A 42 5.55 -0.40 2.69
N VAL A 43 4.25 -0.14 2.66
CA VAL A 43 3.42 -0.21 1.46
C VAL A 43 2.77 1.14 1.25
N THR A 44 3.11 1.80 0.15
CA THR A 44 2.61 3.13 -0.20
C THR A 44 1.72 3.07 -1.42
N PHE A 45 0.54 3.69 -1.35
CA PHE A 45 -0.38 3.77 -2.49
C PHE A 45 -1.17 5.09 -2.53
N ASP A 46 -1.58 5.47 -3.75
CA ASP A 46 -2.39 6.67 -4.01
C ASP A 46 -3.84 6.42 -3.57
N VAL A 47 -4.27 7.14 -2.52
CA VAL A 47 -5.62 6.98 -1.93
C VAL A 47 -6.71 7.53 -2.83
N ASP A 48 -6.42 8.58 -3.60
CA ASP A 48 -7.38 9.19 -4.51
C ASP A 48 -7.65 8.25 -5.68
N ARG A 49 -6.61 7.59 -6.19
CA ARG A 49 -6.73 6.54 -7.20
C ARG A 49 -7.50 5.34 -6.65
N TYR A 50 -7.19 4.90 -5.44
CA TYR A 50 -7.92 3.81 -4.79
C TYR A 50 -9.42 4.11 -4.70
N ILE A 51 -9.81 5.29 -4.19
CA ILE A 51 -11.22 5.71 -4.06
C ILE A 51 -11.92 5.74 -5.42
N ARG A 52 -11.27 6.30 -6.46
CA ARG A 52 -11.83 6.33 -7.81
C ARG A 52 -12.07 4.94 -8.36
N LEU A 53 -11.08 4.03 -8.23
CA LEU A 53 -11.20 2.65 -8.70
C LEU A 53 -12.28 1.89 -7.93
N HIS A 54 -12.36 2.07 -6.61
CA HIS A 54 -13.41 1.49 -5.78
C HIS A 54 -14.82 1.92 -6.22
N GLY A 55 -15.02 3.20 -6.54
CA GLY A 55 -16.30 3.69 -7.07
C GLY A 55 -16.70 3.04 -8.41
N ILE A 56 -15.74 2.89 -9.33
CA ILE A 56 -15.95 2.20 -10.61
C ILE A 56 -16.30 0.73 -10.37
N LEU A 57 -15.54 0.06 -9.50
CA LEU A 57 -15.70 -1.35 -9.18
C LEU A 57 -17.06 -1.66 -8.56
N LYS A 58 -17.58 -0.81 -7.67
CA LYS A 58 -18.90 -0.99 -7.06
C LYS A 58 -20.01 -1.03 -8.11
N THR A 59 -19.87 -0.25 -9.18
CA THR A 59 -20.80 -0.26 -10.31
C THR A 59 -20.66 -1.55 -11.13
N LEU A 60 -19.43 -2.00 -11.38
CA LEU A 60 -19.15 -3.23 -12.12
C LEU A 60 -19.60 -4.48 -11.34
N GLU A 61 -19.38 -4.54 -10.03
CA GLU A 61 -19.80 -5.65 -9.17
C GLU A 61 -21.32 -5.86 -9.22
N GLN A 62 -22.11 -4.78 -9.24
CA GLN A 62 -23.56 -4.84 -9.37
C GLN A 62 -24.03 -5.43 -10.71
N GLN A 63 -23.21 -5.31 -11.76
CA GLN A 63 -23.52 -5.80 -13.10
C GLN A 63 -23.02 -7.23 -13.31
N ASP A 64 -21.80 -7.53 -12.88
CA ASP A 64 -21.20 -8.87 -12.93
C ASP A 64 -20.22 -9.05 -11.78
N ARG A 65 -20.67 -9.69 -10.70
CA ARG A 65 -19.83 -9.97 -9.53
C ARG A 65 -18.57 -10.80 -9.87
N ASN A 66 -18.51 -11.50 -11.00
CA ASN A 66 -17.36 -12.32 -11.36
C ASN A 66 -16.50 -11.71 -12.49
N PHE A 67 -16.63 -10.41 -12.79
CA PHE A 67 -15.99 -9.76 -13.94
C PHE A 67 -14.45 -9.94 -13.98
N GLY A 68 -13.81 -10.18 -12.83
CA GLY A 68 -12.40 -10.55 -12.81
C GLY A 68 -11.63 -10.01 -11.60
N LYS A 69 -10.45 -9.45 -11.90
CA LYS A 69 -9.46 -8.97 -10.92
C LYS A 69 -9.08 -7.53 -11.27
N LEU A 70 -8.97 -6.68 -10.26
CA LEU A 70 -8.40 -5.34 -10.42
C LEU A 70 -7.27 -5.10 -9.42
N GLU A 71 -6.14 -4.62 -9.94
CA GLU A 71 -4.98 -4.21 -9.15
C GLU A 71 -4.63 -2.75 -9.47
N MET A 72 -3.99 -2.09 -8.51
CA MET A 72 -3.35 -0.80 -8.70
C MET A 72 -1.88 -0.87 -8.34
N SER A 73 -1.07 0.00 -8.95
CA SER A 73 0.34 0.14 -8.58
C SER A 73 0.46 0.61 -7.13
N ALA A 74 1.45 0.06 -6.44
CA ALA A 74 1.87 0.49 -5.11
C ALA A 74 3.40 0.47 -5.06
N VAL A 75 3.98 1.19 -4.10
CA VAL A 75 5.40 1.08 -3.76
C VAL A 75 5.50 0.19 -2.53
N VAL A 76 6.38 -0.80 -2.59
CA VAL A 76 6.70 -1.67 -1.46
C VAL A 76 8.19 -1.53 -1.21
N ASP A 77 8.55 -1.11 -0.01
CA ASP A 77 9.94 -0.91 0.42
C ASP A 77 10.21 -1.68 1.71
N SER A 78 11.48 -2.06 1.89
CA SER A 78 12.00 -2.72 3.09
C SER A 78 13.39 -2.20 3.38
N GLU A 79 13.65 -1.71 4.59
CA GLU A 79 14.98 -1.29 5.04
C GLU A 79 15.85 -2.49 5.42
N SER A 80 15.25 -3.60 5.86
CA SER A 80 15.97 -4.83 6.21
C SER A 80 16.32 -5.73 5.03
N ALA A 81 15.65 -5.55 3.88
CA ALA A 81 16.01 -6.28 2.67
C ALA A 81 17.41 -5.88 2.21
N SER A 82 18.27 -6.86 1.94
CA SER A 82 19.59 -6.58 1.38
C SER A 82 19.48 -6.07 -0.05
N ASP A 83 20.53 -5.39 -0.54
CA ASP A 83 20.61 -4.89 -1.93
C ASP A 83 20.42 -5.97 -3.01
N THR A 84 20.55 -7.26 -2.65
CA THR A 84 20.29 -8.38 -3.53
C THR A 84 18.79 -8.70 -3.67
N HIS A 85 18.00 -8.51 -2.60
CA HIS A 85 16.56 -8.76 -2.55
C HIS A 85 15.77 -7.53 -2.98
N LYS A 86 15.90 -7.17 -4.26
CA LYS A 86 15.22 -6.00 -4.82
C LYS A 86 13.75 -6.31 -5.04
N ILE A 87 12.89 -5.49 -4.46
CA ILE A 87 11.45 -5.54 -4.63
C ILE A 87 11.04 -4.89 -5.96
N ARG A 88 10.23 -5.59 -6.77
CA ARG A 88 9.70 -5.12 -8.06
C ARG A 88 8.23 -5.44 -8.26
N GLY A 89 7.66 -4.83 -9.31
CA GLY A 89 6.35 -5.23 -9.85
C GLY A 89 5.22 -5.11 -8.84
N ASN A 90 5.36 -4.17 -7.89
CA ASN A 90 4.52 -4.08 -6.72
C ASN A 90 3.12 -3.56 -7.03
N SER A 91 2.12 -4.22 -6.45
CA SER A 91 0.71 -3.91 -6.65
C SER A 91 -0.13 -4.18 -5.41
N ILE A 92 -1.30 -3.55 -5.37
CA ILE A 92 -2.38 -3.85 -4.43
C ILE A 92 -3.58 -4.36 -5.24
N GLY A 93 -4.01 -5.57 -4.94
CA GLY A 93 -5.32 -6.10 -5.30
C GLY A 93 -6.40 -5.35 -4.56
N ILE A 94 -7.38 -4.85 -5.31
CA ILE A 94 -8.56 -4.15 -4.79
C ILE A 94 -9.78 -5.09 -4.85
N TYR A 95 -9.82 -5.95 -5.85
CA TYR A 95 -10.95 -6.84 -6.10
C TYR A 95 -10.53 -8.11 -6.81
N TRP A 96 -11.11 -9.24 -6.39
CA TRP A 96 -11.01 -10.52 -7.07
C TRP A 96 -12.31 -11.32 -6.97
N LYS A 97 -12.99 -11.52 -8.11
CA LYS A 97 -14.16 -12.41 -8.26
C LYS A 97 -15.20 -12.32 -7.13
N GLY A 98 -15.65 -11.10 -6.82
CA GLY A 98 -16.72 -10.87 -5.84
C GLY A 98 -16.22 -10.65 -4.41
N ILE A 99 -14.91 -10.54 -4.24
CA ILE A 99 -14.23 -10.30 -2.98
C ILE A 99 -13.47 -8.98 -3.09
N TRP A 100 -13.78 -8.04 -2.21
CA TRP A 100 -12.98 -6.84 -2.00
C TRP A 100 -11.77 -7.21 -1.16
N GLU A 101 -10.58 -6.84 -1.64
CA GLU A 101 -9.31 -7.20 -1.00
C GLU A 101 -8.39 -5.99 -0.90
N MET A 102 -7.37 -6.12 -0.06
CA MET A 102 -6.23 -5.20 0.04
C MET A 102 -4.95 -6.03 0.06
N ALA A 103 -4.82 -6.89 -0.95
CA ALA A 103 -3.73 -7.86 -1.06
C ALA A 103 -2.53 -7.22 -1.77
N VAL A 104 -1.43 -7.04 -1.06
CA VAL A 104 -0.17 -6.52 -1.62
C VAL A 104 0.59 -7.67 -2.26
N LYS A 105 1.17 -7.45 -3.42
CA LYS A 105 2.03 -8.40 -4.11
C LYS A 105 3.29 -7.73 -4.62
N TRP A 106 4.39 -8.45 -4.59
CA TRP A 106 5.65 -8.01 -5.20
C TRP A 106 6.49 -9.22 -5.63
N TRP A 107 7.42 -8.96 -6.53
CA TRP A 107 8.41 -9.91 -6.99
C TRP A 107 9.79 -9.58 -6.42
N ASP A 108 10.53 -10.60 -5.99
CA ASP A 108 11.90 -10.48 -5.50
C ASP A 108 12.93 -10.87 -6.58
N ASP A 109 13.82 -9.94 -6.95
CA ASP A 109 14.82 -10.15 -8.02
C ASP A 109 15.74 -11.36 -7.73
N TRP A 110 16.11 -11.58 -6.46
CA TRP A 110 17.06 -12.65 -6.08
C TRP A 110 16.40 -14.02 -6.13
N SER A 111 15.27 -14.18 -5.44
CA SER A 111 14.61 -15.48 -5.31
C SER A 111 13.80 -15.83 -6.55
N GLN A 112 13.54 -14.83 -7.41
CA GLN A 112 12.66 -14.92 -8.55
C GLN A 112 11.27 -15.45 -8.17
N SER A 113 10.79 -15.06 -6.98
CA SER A 113 9.53 -15.52 -6.41
C SER A 113 8.58 -14.37 -6.19
N ASP A 114 7.29 -14.67 -6.27
CA ASP A 114 6.25 -13.77 -5.83
C ASP A 114 6.05 -13.88 -4.33
N PHE A 115 5.81 -12.73 -3.72
CA PHE A 115 5.45 -12.56 -2.32
C PHE A 115 4.14 -11.78 -2.23
N GLY A 116 3.44 -11.95 -1.11
CA GLY A 116 2.32 -11.09 -0.81
C GLY A 116 1.84 -11.13 0.63
N ILE A 117 1.01 -10.15 0.95
CA ILE A 117 0.42 -9.99 2.29
C ILE A 117 -0.89 -9.21 2.20
N ASP A 118 -1.87 -9.56 3.02
CA ASP A 118 -3.12 -8.81 3.12
C ASP A 118 -2.99 -7.64 4.11
N LEU A 119 -3.32 -6.43 3.67
CA LEU A 119 -3.49 -5.29 4.55
C LEU A 119 -4.88 -5.34 5.17
N ILE A 120 -4.93 -5.61 6.47
CA ILE A 120 -6.19 -5.72 7.20
C ILE A 120 -6.58 -4.35 7.77
N PHE A 121 -7.68 -3.82 7.25
CA PHE A 121 -8.32 -2.59 7.71
C PHE A 121 -9.54 -2.88 8.59
N PRO A 122 -10.04 -1.91 9.36
CA PRO A 122 -11.26 -2.10 10.14
C PRO A 122 -12.49 -2.21 9.21
N PRO A 123 -13.61 -2.83 9.66
CA PRO A 123 -14.79 -3.04 8.82
C PRO A 123 -15.36 -1.77 8.15
N GLU A 124 -15.24 -0.63 8.81
CA GLU A 124 -15.71 0.67 8.33
C GLU A 124 -15.00 1.11 7.04
N PHE A 125 -13.72 0.75 6.88
CA PHE A 125 -12.97 1.00 5.65
C PHE A 125 -13.60 0.28 4.46
N TYR A 126 -13.99 -0.98 4.60
CA TYR A 126 -14.58 -1.74 3.50
C TYR A 126 -16.03 -1.32 3.18
N ALA A 127 -16.74 -0.75 4.16
CA ALA A 127 -18.10 -0.25 3.95
C ALA A 127 -18.12 1.04 3.12
N ASP A 128 -17.24 1.99 3.45
CA ASP A 128 -17.06 3.25 2.73
C ASP A 128 -15.61 3.74 2.85
N PRO A 129 -14.71 3.32 1.94
CA PRO A 129 -13.31 3.68 2.05
C PRO A 129 -13.07 5.18 1.92
N ALA A 130 -13.89 5.89 1.13
CA ALA A 130 -13.74 7.32 0.96
C ALA A 130 -14.03 8.04 2.29
N ALA A 131 -15.16 7.74 2.92
CA ALA A 131 -15.52 8.34 4.20
C ALA A 131 -14.49 8.02 5.29
N TRP A 132 -14.02 6.78 5.35
CA TRP A 132 -13.01 6.35 6.32
C TRP A 132 -11.67 7.08 6.11
N ILE A 133 -11.18 7.16 4.86
CA ILE A 133 -9.92 7.84 4.55
C ILE A 133 -9.99 9.33 4.90
N GLU A 134 -11.07 10.03 4.53
CA GLU A 134 -11.22 11.45 4.87
C GLU A 134 -11.30 11.69 6.39
N HIS A 135 -11.97 10.79 7.12
CA HIS A 135 -12.00 10.84 8.58
C HIS A 135 -10.59 10.68 9.17
N GLU A 136 -9.84 9.67 8.74
CA GLU A 136 -8.49 9.40 9.24
C GLU A 136 -7.52 10.52 8.88
N ILE A 137 -7.64 11.13 7.69
CA ILE A 137 -6.89 12.32 7.30
C ILE A 137 -7.24 13.51 8.22
N ALA A 138 -8.52 13.74 8.53
CA ALA A 138 -8.93 14.83 9.42
C ALA A 138 -8.39 14.64 10.84
N VAL A 139 -8.27 13.40 11.32
CA VAL A 139 -7.76 13.07 12.66
C VAL A 139 -6.23 13.13 12.72
N LYS A 140 -5.53 12.56 11.73
CA LYS A 140 -4.07 12.38 11.76
C LYS A 140 -3.30 13.48 11.04
N GLY A 141 -3.97 14.22 10.17
CA GLY A 141 -3.32 15.12 9.20
C GLY A 141 -2.58 14.38 8.10
N ILE A 142 -2.05 15.16 7.16
CA ILE A 142 -1.15 14.69 6.10
C ILE A 142 0.26 15.20 6.42
N LYS A 143 1.23 14.29 6.48
CA LYS A 143 2.63 14.66 6.68
C LYS A 143 3.18 15.34 5.43
N SER A 144 3.87 16.46 5.61
CA SER A 144 4.65 17.09 4.56
C SER A 144 6.08 16.53 4.59
N ASP A 145 6.49 15.85 3.53
CA ASP A 145 7.90 15.44 3.34
C ASP A 145 8.77 16.61 2.80
N ILE A 146 8.26 17.85 2.85
CA ILE A 146 9.02 19.05 2.49
C ILE A 146 9.89 19.44 3.70
N THR A 147 11.12 18.94 3.75
CA THR A 147 12.20 19.64 4.44
C THR A 147 12.50 20.91 3.65
N VAL A 148 12.01 22.05 4.12
CA VAL A 148 12.56 23.34 3.71
C VAL A 148 13.93 23.41 4.38
N ASP A 149 15.00 23.21 3.60
CA ASP A 149 16.33 23.63 4.02
C ASP A 149 16.30 25.15 4.14
N GLU A 150 15.93 25.67 5.32
CA GLU A 150 16.18 27.04 5.70
C GLU A 150 17.70 27.21 5.88
N LYS A 151 18.44 27.22 4.78
CA LYS A 151 19.71 27.95 4.73
C LYS A 151 19.34 29.42 4.78
N GLY A 152 19.23 29.95 5.99
CA GLY A 152 19.19 31.37 6.24
C GLY A 152 20.37 32.03 5.54
N ASP A 153 20.07 32.92 4.61
CA ASP A 153 21.01 33.90 4.09
C ASP A 153 21.52 34.74 5.27
N GLY A 154 22.70 34.37 5.78
CA GLY A 154 23.47 35.18 6.68
C GLY A 154 24.07 36.36 5.92
N ASN A 155 23.36 37.48 5.91
CA ASN A 155 23.92 38.80 5.66
C ASN A 155 23.84 39.62 6.94
N GLU A 156 24.89 39.57 7.75
CA GLU A 156 25.36 40.68 8.60
C GLU A 156 26.88 40.74 8.58
#